data_AF-A0A7R8WCJ1-F1
#
_entry.id   AF-A0A7R8WCJ1-F1
#
_cell.length_a   1.000
_cell.length_b   1.000
_cell.length_c   1.000
_cell.angle_alpha   90.00
_cell.angle_beta   90.00
_cell.angle_gamma   90.00
#
_symmetry.space_group_name_H-M   'P 1'
#
loop_
_entity.id
_entity.type
_entity.pdbx_description
1 polymer ?
#
loop_
_entity_poly.entity_id
_entity_poly.type
_entity_poly.pdbx_seq_one_letter_code
_entity_poly.pdbx_strand_id
1 'polypeptide(L)'
;MAISVHTTVIAGEHHVDVESGDEVFVRIKEFIPHPDYNFFGSLWSNDIALLILEEPLPLGPRPGRAIALKAAKLTEEEIVPGTSVTVMGFGHLKYGGNESKVLRKGDSGGPVVLTERPDVVVGTVCGGYKCGEKPGVYSNMYDFVDWVNANKVD
;
A
#
# COMPACT_ATOMS: atom_id res chain seq x y z
N MET A 1 10.78 -13.95 8.75
CA MET A 1 10.34 -12.58 9.03
C MET A 1 9.50 -12.63 10.28
N ALA A 2 9.99 -12.13 11.42
CA ALA A 2 9.22 -12.06 12.66
C ALA A 2 8.58 -10.68 12.72
N ILE A 3 7.29 -10.58 12.37
CA ILE A 3 6.53 -9.34 12.50
C ILE A 3 6.07 -9.30 13.96
N SER A 4 6.57 -8.31 14.70
CA SER A 4 6.16 -8.05 16.09
C SER A 4 4.69 -7.66 16.10
N VAL A 5 3.89 -8.31 16.95
CA VAL A 5 2.45 -8.07 17.16
C VAL A 5 2.12 -6.74 17.86
N HIS A 6 2.89 -5.68 17.56
CA HIS A 6 2.70 -4.30 18.04
C HIS A 6 2.80 -3.30 16.87
N THR A 7 2.26 -3.64 15.71
CA THR A 7 2.30 -2.77 14.54
C THR A 7 0.99 -1.97 14.42
N THR A 8 1.12 -0.66 14.30
CA THR A 8 0.02 0.30 14.11
C THR A 8 0.04 0.80 12.66
N VAL A 9 -1.13 0.90 12.04
CA VAL A 9 -1.33 1.60 10.76
C VAL A 9 -1.69 3.05 11.07
N ILE A 10 -1.07 3.99 10.35
CA ILE A 10 -1.39 5.41 10.41
C ILE A 10 -2.02 5.83 9.08
N ALA A 11 -3.27 6.27 9.12
CA ALA A 11 -3.97 6.83 7.95
C ALA A 11 -4.05 8.34 8.04
N GLY A 12 -4.08 9.05 6.90
CA GLY A 12 -4.16 10.52 6.86
C GLY A 12 -2.83 11.23 7.08
N GLU A 13 -1.73 10.49 7.16
CA GLU A 13 -0.36 11.03 7.31
C GLU A 13 0.13 11.69 6.01
N HIS A 14 0.82 12.82 6.15
CA HIS A 14 1.47 13.53 5.06
C HIS A 14 2.96 13.83 5.35
N HIS A 15 3.33 13.99 6.62
CA HIS A 15 4.67 14.29 7.08
C HIS A 15 4.98 13.57 8.39
N VAL A 16 5.71 12.46 8.35
CA VAL A 16 5.89 11.52 9.48
C VAL A 16 6.47 12.10 10.78
N ASP A 17 7.16 13.24 10.72
CA ASP A 17 7.68 13.93 11.92
C ASP A 17 6.76 15.05 12.46
N VAL A 18 5.63 15.33 11.78
CA VAL A 18 4.77 16.47 12.08
C VAL A 18 3.34 15.97 12.25
N GLU A 19 2.82 16.08 13.46
CA GLU A 19 1.41 15.80 13.74
C GLU A 19 0.54 16.93 13.15
N SER A 20 -0.08 16.65 12.00
CA SER A 20 -1.02 17.56 11.33
C SER A 20 -2.39 17.59 12.01
N GLY A 21 -2.67 16.56 12.81
CA GLY A 21 -3.96 16.24 13.38
C GLY A 21 -4.77 15.33 12.46
N ASP A 22 -4.49 15.21 11.16
CA ASP A 22 -5.28 14.34 10.28
C ASP A 22 -5.04 12.84 10.53
N GLU A 23 -4.00 12.49 11.29
CA GLU A 23 -3.56 11.13 11.56
C GLU A 23 -4.63 10.31 12.31
N VAL A 24 -4.80 9.06 11.87
CA VAL A 24 -5.62 8.05 12.54
C VAL A 24 -4.76 6.83 12.79
N PHE A 25 -4.53 6.53 14.06
CA PHE A 25 -3.75 5.39 14.52
C PHE A 25 -4.69 4.21 14.77
N VAL A 26 -4.47 3.10 14.08
CA VAL A 26 -5.26 1.87 14.26
C VAL A 26 -4.34 0.67 14.42
N ARG A 27 -4.60 -0.15 15.43
CA ARG A 27 -3.83 -1.38 15.66
C ARG A 27 -4.22 -2.46 14.65
N ILE A 28 -3.23 -3.27 14.28
CA ILE A 28 -3.45 -4.46 13.46
C ILE A 28 -3.93 -5.60 14.36
N LYS A 29 -5.09 -6.15 14.02
CA LYS A 29 -5.67 -7.34 14.64
C LYS A 29 -5.03 -8.62 14.10
N GLU A 30 -4.86 -8.69 12.78
CA GLU A 30 -4.40 -9.91 12.10
C GLU A 30 -3.60 -9.58 10.84
N PHE A 31 -2.63 -10.43 10.54
CA PHE A 31 -1.80 -10.38 9.34
C PHE A 31 -2.02 -11.67 8.53
N ILE A 32 -2.52 -11.54 7.30
CA ILE A 32 -2.85 -12.67 6.41
C ILE A 32 -1.95 -12.59 5.18
N PRO A 33 -0.79 -13.28 5.15
CA PRO A 33 0.03 -13.36 3.95
C PRO A 33 -0.65 -14.24 2.91
N HIS A 34 -0.35 -14.01 1.63
CA HIS A 34 -0.79 -14.91 0.57
C HIS A 34 -0.27 -16.34 0.83
N PRO A 35 -1.11 -17.39 0.72
CA PRO A 35 -0.72 -18.76 1.06
C PRO A 35 0.42 -19.29 0.20
N ASP A 36 0.48 -18.86 -1.06
CA ASP A 36 1.54 -19.23 -2.01
C ASP A 36 2.76 -18.29 -1.97
N TYR A 37 2.86 -17.39 -0.98
CA TYR A 37 4.06 -16.59 -0.79
C TYR A 37 5.23 -17.49 -0.36
N ASN A 38 6.28 -17.55 -1.18
CA ASN A 38 7.41 -18.44 -0.94
C ASN A 38 8.69 -17.69 -0.59
N PHE A 39 8.85 -17.39 0.70
CA PHE A 39 10.03 -16.71 1.25
C PHE A 39 11.37 -17.43 0.96
N PHE A 40 11.35 -18.76 0.80
CA PHE A 40 12.58 -19.56 0.69
C PHE A 40 12.96 -19.95 -0.76
N GLY A 41 12.08 -19.69 -1.74
CA GLY A 41 12.29 -20.10 -3.13
C GLY A 41 12.21 -18.95 -4.15
N SER A 42 11.24 -18.05 -4.02
CA SER A 42 11.09 -16.90 -4.90
C SER A 42 10.51 -15.74 -4.10
N LEU A 43 11.38 -14.82 -3.69
CA LEU A 43 11.03 -13.67 -2.84
C LEU A 43 10.03 -12.70 -3.49
N TRP A 44 9.76 -12.85 -4.79
CA TRP A 44 8.95 -11.93 -5.59
C TRP A 44 7.58 -12.53 -5.96
N SER A 45 7.36 -13.80 -5.66
CA SER A 45 6.13 -14.50 -6.04
C SER A 45 5.08 -14.36 -4.93
N ASN A 46 3.91 -13.83 -5.30
CA ASN A 46 2.79 -13.59 -4.38
C ASN A 46 3.15 -12.70 -3.18
N ASP A 47 3.99 -11.69 -3.42
CA ASP A 47 4.40 -10.71 -2.40
C ASP A 47 3.24 -9.73 -2.11
N ILE A 48 2.22 -10.26 -1.41
CA ILE A 48 1.02 -9.56 -0.98
C ILE A 48 0.53 -10.13 0.36
N ALA A 49 0.00 -9.26 1.21
CA ALA A 49 -0.63 -9.62 2.48
C ALA A 49 -1.80 -8.69 2.78
N LEU A 50 -2.78 -9.19 3.53
CA LEU A 50 -3.87 -8.38 4.10
C LEU A 50 -3.60 -8.07 5.57
N LEU A 51 -3.91 -6.83 5.95
CA LEU A 51 -3.91 -6.38 7.33
C LEU A 51 -5.35 -6.19 7.77
N ILE A 52 -5.79 -6.96 8.77
CA ILE A 52 -7.09 -6.75 9.41
C ILE A 52 -6.87 -5.81 10.58
N LEU A 53 -7.62 -4.72 10.61
CA LEU A 53 -7.54 -3.71 11.67
C LEU A 53 -8.40 -4.13 12.87
N GLU A 54 -8.00 -3.72 14.09
CA GLU A 54 -8.83 -3.91 15.29
C GLU A 54 -10.14 -3.11 15.22
N GLU A 55 -10.09 -1.92 14.60
CA GLU A 55 -11.22 -1.02 14.43
C GLU A 55 -11.29 -0.53 12.97
N PRO A 56 -12.49 -0.33 12.41
CA PRO A 56 -12.63 0.20 11.05
C PRO A 56 -12.12 1.64 10.98
N LEU A 57 -11.55 2.02 9.82
CA LEU A 57 -11.15 3.40 9.58
C LEU A 57 -12.40 4.31 9.48
N PRO A 58 -12.35 5.53 10.05
CA PRO A 58 -13.44 6.50 9.96
C PRO A 58 -13.47 7.15 8.57
N LEU A 59 -14.04 6.44 7.60
CA LEU A 59 -14.16 6.92 6.21
C LEU A 59 -15.09 8.15 6.13
N GLY A 60 -14.73 9.08 5.25
CA GLY A 60 -15.46 10.33 5.02
C GLY A 60 -14.88 11.54 5.76
N PRO A 61 -15.59 12.69 5.72
CA PRO A 61 -15.18 13.90 6.42
C PRO A 61 -15.24 13.72 7.93
N ARG A 62 -14.24 14.24 8.64
CA ARG A 62 -14.17 14.22 10.12
C ARG A 62 -14.16 15.66 10.66
N PRO A 63 -14.88 15.95 11.77
CA PRO A 63 -14.87 17.28 12.36
C PRO A 63 -13.46 17.74 12.72
N GLY A 64 -13.07 18.95 12.31
CA GLY A 64 -11.77 19.53 12.60
C GLY A 64 -10.59 18.90 11.86
N ARG A 65 -10.85 18.08 10.82
CA ARG A 65 -9.83 17.43 9.98
C ARG A 65 -9.90 17.96 8.55
N ALA A 66 -8.74 18.23 7.95
CA ALA A 66 -8.67 18.77 6.59
C ALA A 66 -8.82 17.66 5.54
N ILE A 67 -8.44 16.42 5.89
CA ILE A 67 -8.42 15.29 4.95
C ILE A 67 -9.46 14.23 5.34
N ALA A 68 -10.35 13.95 4.38
CA ALA A 68 -11.29 12.84 4.44
C ALA A 68 -10.60 11.53 4.02
N LEU A 69 -10.77 10.49 4.83
CA LEU A 69 -10.28 9.15 4.47
C LEU A 69 -11.24 8.50 3.47
N LYS A 70 -10.70 7.83 2.45
CA LYS A 70 -11.48 7.11 1.45
C LYS A 70 -10.90 5.72 1.27
N ALA A 71 -11.77 4.73 1.13
CA ALA A 71 -11.37 3.41 0.69
C ALA A 71 -11.00 3.47 -0.79
N ALA A 72 -9.89 2.83 -1.13
CA ALA A 72 -9.54 2.59 -2.52
C ALA A 72 -10.33 1.38 -3.06
N LYS A 73 -10.48 1.34 -4.38
CA LYS A 73 -11.03 0.21 -5.13
C LYS A 73 -9.89 -0.57 -5.75
N LEU A 74 -10.07 -1.88 -5.88
CA LEU A 74 -9.18 -2.68 -6.71
C LEU A 74 -9.61 -2.55 -8.17
N THR A 75 -8.66 -2.72 -9.08
CA THR A 75 -8.95 -2.84 -10.51
C THR A 75 -9.84 -4.05 -10.77
N GLU A 76 -10.82 -3.89 -11.66
CA GLU A 76 -11.67 -4.98 -12.14
C GLU A 76 -11.20 -5.52 -13.50
N GLU A 77 -10.24 -4.83 -14.12
CA GLU A 77 -9.71 -5.15 -15.44
C GLU A 77 -8.18 -5.17 -15.42
N GLU A 78 -7.60 -5.92 -16.35
CA GLU A 78 -6.15 -5.94 -16.56
C GLU A 78 -5.68 -4.60 -17.17
N ILE A 79 -4.55 -4.09 -16.68
CA ILE A 79 -4.00 -2.83 -17.19
C ILE A 79 -3.42 -3.05 -18.60
N VAL A 80 -3.84 -2.22 -19.56
CA VAL A 80 -3.28 -2.23 -20.91
C VAL A 80 -1.88 -1.61 -20.94
N PRO A 81 -0.89 -2.19 -21.62
CA PRO A 81 0.43 -1.59 -21.79
C PRO A 81 0.36 -0.16 -22.35
N GLY A 82 1.12 0.75 -21.75
CA GLY A 82 1.08 2.20 -22.08
C GLY A 82 0.09 3.01 -21.24
N THR A 83 -0.71 2.36 -20.39
CA THR A 83 -1.56 3.07 -19.41
C THR A 83 -0.69 3.87 -18.43
N SER A 84 -1.09 5.12 -18.19
CA SER A 84 -0.43 5.98 -17.21
C SER A 84 -0.87 5.63 -15.79
N VAL A 85 0.13 5.38 -14.95
CA VAL A 85 -0.04 5.03 -13.53
C VAL A 85 0.80 5.95 -12.64
N THR A 86 0.28 6.18 -11.43
CA THR A 86 0.93 6.95 -10.39
C THR A 86 1.30 6.02 -9.23
N VAL A 87 2.52 6.19 -8.72
CA VAL A 87 2.99 5.47 -7.52
C VAL A 87 3.10 6.46 -6.37
N MET A 88 2.50 6.14 -5.22
CA MET A 88 2.48 6.99 -4.03
C MET A 88 3.19 6.30 -2.87
N GLY A 89 3.88 7.07 -2.03
CA GLY A 89 4.55 6.55 -0.82
C GLY A 89 5.64 7.48 -0.28
N PHE A 90 6.08 7.22 0.94
CA PHE A 90 7.14 7.85 1.71
C PHE A 90 8.54 7.30 1.43
N GLY A 91 8.78 6.57 0.33
CA GLY A 91 9.93 5.68 0.34
C GLY A 91 11.25 6.34 0.04
N HIS A 92 12.25 5.49 -0.13
CA HIS A 92 13.64 5.92 -0.12
C HIS A 92 13.94 6.83 -1.31
N LEU A 93 14.54 8.00 -1.03
CA LEU A 93 14.96 8.93 -2.08
C LEU A 93 16.17 8.41 -2.89
N LYS A 94 16.88 7.41 -2.35
CA LYS A 94 18.04 6.73 -2.96
C LYS A 94 18.06 5.28 -2.49
N TYR A 95 18.55 4.37 -3.33
CA TYR A 95 18.73 2.97 -2.95
C TYR A 95 19.60 2.85 -1.68
N GLY A 96 19.09 2.19 -0.65
CA GLY A 96 19.75 2.06 0.66
C GLY A 96 19.86 3.36 1.47
N GLY A 97 19.19 4.45 1.06
CA GLY A 97 19.13 5.72 1.81
C GLY A 97 18.12 5.68 2.95
N ASN A 98 17.83 6.83 3.57
CA ASN A 98 16.72 6.93 4.53
C ASN A 98 15.38 7.06 3.80
N GLU A 99 14.30 6.62 4.46
CA GLU A 99 12.91 6.89 4.04
C GLU A 99 12.64 8.40 3.98
N SER A 100 11.72 8.80 3.09
CA SER A 100 11.28 10.19 3.00
C SER A 100 10.35 10.54 4.16
N LYS A 101 10.62 11.68 4.79
CA LYS A 101 9.76 12.20 5.86
C LYS A 101 8.44 12.79 5.35
N VAL A 102 8.28 12.94 4.04
CA VAL A 102 7.13 13.56 3.38
C VAL A 102 6.58 12.58 2.35
N LEU A 103 5.25 12.52 2.21
CA LEU A 103 4.60 11.68 1.20
C LEU A 103 5.06 12.11 -0.20
N ARG A 104 5.70 11.20 -0.93
CA ARG A 104 6.25 11.43 -2.27
C ARG A 104 5.95 10.23 -3.16
N LYS A 105 6.98 9.61 -3.72
CA LYS A 105 6.87 8.54 -4.70
C LYS A 105 7.49 7.24 -4.17
N GLY A 106 6.62 6.26 -3.99
CA GLY A 106 6.95 4.84 -3.84
C GLY A 106 7.51 4.45 -2.49
N ASP A 107 6.78 3.61 -1.77
CA ASP A 107 7.23 2.74 -0.67
C ASP A 107 7.16 1.29 -1.12
N SER A 108 7.97 0.40 -0.55
CA SER A 108 7.70 -1.05 -0.67
C SER A 108 6.32 -1.35 -0.07
N GLY A 109 5.47 -2.06 -0.80
CA GLY A 109 4.07 -2.30 -0.44
C GLY A 109 3.13 -1.11 -0.69
N GLY A 110 3.64 0.03 -1.14
CA GLY A 110 2.83 1.21 -1.48
C GLY A 110 1.95 0.98 -2.72
N PRO A 111 0.84 1.72 -2.87
CA PRO A 111 -0.10 1.51 -3.96
C PRO A 111 0.42 2.10 -5.28
N VAL A 112 0.15 1.36 -6.37
CA VAL A 112 0.15 1.84 -7.74
C VAL A 112 -1.30 2.08 -8.15
N VAL A 113 -1.63 3.29 -8.57
CA VAL A 113 -3.00 3.70 -8.94
C VAL A 113 -3.06 4.22 -10.36
N LEU A 114 -4.24 4.19 -10.99
CA LEU A 114 -4.45 4.85 -12.28
C LEU A 114 -4.29 6.37 -12.12
N THR A 115 -3.57 7.02 -13.05
CA THR A 115 -3.37 8.48 -12.98
C THR A 115 -4.69 9.26 -13.07
N GLU A 116 -5.58 8.84 -13.96
CA GLU A 116 -6.90 9.49 -14.15
C GLU A 116 -7.96 9.03 -13.13
N ARG A 117 -7.69 7.92 -12.42
CA ARG A 117 -8.59 7.31 -11.42
C ARG A 117 -7.78 6.89 -10.19
N PRO A 118 -7.29 7.86 -9.39
CA PRO A 118 -6.42 7.58 -8.26
C PRO A 118 -7.12 6.82 -7.12
N ASP A 119 -8.44 6.64 -7.21
CA ASP A 119 -9.22 5.74 -6.35
C ASP A 119 -9.08 4.26 -6.71
N VAL A 120 -8.47 3.93 -7.86
CA VAL A 120 -8.34 2.55 -8.36
C VAL A 120 -6.89 2.10 -8.23
N VAL A 121 -6.66 1.11 -7.35
CA VAL A 121 -5.38 0.43 -7.15
C VAL A 121 -5.25 -0.69 -8.17
N VAL A 122 -4.16 -0.65 -8.91
CA VAL A 122 -3.84 -1.57 -10.00
C VAL A 122 -2.60 -2.41 -9.72
N GLY A 123 -1.82 -2.04 -8.70
CA GLY A 123 -0.64 -2.78 -8.32
C GLY A 123 -0.12 -2.38 -6.94
N THR A 124 0.84 -3.14 -6.44
CA THR A 124 1.66 -2.77 -5.28
C THR A 124 3.13 -2.71 -5.68
N VAL A 125 3.90 -1.84 -5.04
CA VAL A 125 5.35 -1.79 -5.24
C VAL A 125 6.00 -2.99 -4.54
N CYS A 126 6.58 -3.91 -5.31
CA CYS A 126 7.28 -5.07 -4.77
C CYS A 126 8.80 -4.81 -4.65
N GLY A 127 9.37 -4.06 -5.60
CA GLY A 127 10.77 -3.62 -5.53
C GLY A 127 11.40 -3.34 -6.89
N GLY A 128 12.71 -3.57 -7.01
CA GLY A 128 13.47 -3.41 -8.24
C GLY A 128 14.96 -3.48 -7.96
N TYR A 129 15.78 -3.83 -8.96
CA TYR A 129 17.22 -4.02 -8.79
C TYR A 129 17.94 -2.77 -8.23
N LYS A 130 17.41 -1.56 -8.49
CA LYS A 130 17.84 -0.28 -7.87
C LYS A 130 16.68 0.72 -7.79
N CYS A 131 16.66 1.54 -6.73
CA CYS A 131 15.70 2.65 -6.59
C CYS A 131 15.95 3.72 -7.68
N GLY A 132 14.94 4.03 -8.48
CA GLY A 132 15.01 5.07 -9.53
C GLY A 132 15.48 4.60 -10.91
N GLU A 133 15.86 3.33 -11.09
CA GLU A 133 16.13 2.75 -12.41
C GLU A 133 14.88 2.01 -12.93
N LYS A 134 14.55 2.23 -14.21
CA LYS A 134 13.41 1.56 -14.87
C LYS A 134 13.83 0.20 -15.44
N PRO A 135 12.93 -0.81 -15.42
CA PRO A 135 11.59 -0.77 -14.83
C PRO A 135 11.59 -1.12 -13.33
N GLY A 136 10.68 -0.50 -12.58
CA GLY A 136 10.31 -1.00 -11.25
C GLY A 136 9.51 -2.29 -11.37
N VAL A 137 9.56 -3.13 -10.33
CA VAL A 137 8.78 -4.38 -10.22
C VAL A 137 7.56 -4.09 -9.36
N TYR A 138 6.39 -4.39 -9.90
CA TYR A 138 5.09 -4.20 -9.26
C TYR A 138 4.30 -5.49 -9.32
N SER A 139 3.61 -5.84 -8.23
CA SER A 139 2.64 -6.94 -8.24
C SER A 139 1.37 -6.47 -8.92
N ASN A 140 0.87 -7.22 -9.89
CA ASN A 140 -0.38 -6.91 -10.59
C ASN A 140 -1.57 -7.23 -9.68
N MET A 141 -2.33 -6.21 -9.25
CA MET A 141 -3.45 -6.44 -8.32
C MET A 141 -4.60 -7.22 -8.95
N TYR A 142 -4.73 -7.21 -10.28
CA TYR A 142 -5.77 -7.96 -10.98
C TYR A 142 -5.70 -9.46 -10.65
N ASP A 143 -4.50 -10.02 -10.53
CA ASP A 143 -4.28 -11.45 -10.23
C ASP A 143 -4.69 -11.84 -8.80
N PHE A 144 -4.85 -10.85 -7.90
CA PHE A 144 -5.17 -11.08 -6.49
C PHE A 144 -6.58 -10.63 -6.10
N VAL A 145 -7.37 -10.07 -7.01
CA VAL A 145 -8.73 -9.55 -6.71
C VAL A 145 -9.60 -10.62 -6.04
N ASP A 146 -9.61 -11.83 -6.59
CA ASP A 146 -10.42 -12.94 -6.05
C ASP A 146 -9.95 -13.34 -4.66
N TRP A 147 -8.64 -13.46 -4.46
CA TRP A 147 -8.06 -13.78 -3.15
C TRP A 147 -8.37 -12.71 -2.12
N VAL A 148 -8.26 -11.42 -2.46
CA VAL A 148 -8.61 -10.32 -1.56
C VAL A 148 -10.10 -10.35 -1.23
N ASN A 149 -10.97 -10.53 -2.23
CA ASN A 149 -12.42 -10.59 -2.00
C ASN A 149 -12.86 -11.77 -1.15
N ALA A 150 -12.14 -12.90 -1.21
CA ALA A 150 -12.41 -14.08 -0.38
C ALA A 150 -11.97 -13.92 1.09
N ASN A 151 -11.04 -12.99 1.37
CA ASN A 151 -10.44 -12.81 2.70
C ASN A 151 -10.75 -11.45 3.35
N LYS A 152 -11.45 -10.55 2.67
CA LYS A 152 -11.92 -9.29 3.27
C LYS A 152 -12.98 -9.57 4.34
N VAL A 153 -12.93 -8.80 5.41
CA VAL A 153 -13.96 -8.80 6.46
C VAL A 153 -14.92 -7.66 6.15
N ASP A 154 -16.23 -7.94 6.19
CA ASP A 154 -17.30 -6.94 6.01
C ASP A 154 -17.40 -5.95 7.18
#